data_AF-A0A9P3N123-F1
#
_entry.id   AF-A0A9P3N123-F1
#
_cell.length_a   1.000
_cell.length_b   1.000
_cell.length_c   1.000
_cell.angle_alpha   90.00
_cell.angle_beta   90.00
_cell.angle_gamma   90.00
#
_symmetry.space_group_name_H-M   'P 1'
#
loop_
_entity.id
_entity.type
_entity.pdbx_description
1 polymer ?
#
loop_
_entity_poly.entity_id
_entity_poly.type
_entity_poly.pdbx_seq_one_letter_code
_entity_poly.pdbx_strand_id
1 'polypeptide(L)'
;MSKRKKRLVDLTPEEINEIVALRGKLPQAVVGKRFGIEQTDVSQIQRLQKGKLMRPDDKPRARDVEVVLPIVFGSCAFWLGKKADENATHKWTVYVRAADNGDLGSVVKKVVFQLHPSFSNPTRIVERPPFVLSESGWGEFEIAMTIVFHADASEMPAELTHHLRLYPEGGPPNQPLSTKRPVVAERYDELVFCEPQISFFHRIRSNPMVRIHGSEEAITAAGNHAAAPQDGSSSTLVDARSLESELRGENRGDTLDHPLSQWFLQFSDEQELTAIAAARKQVATLTAKLEAEYAALESECQELKQGSTQPG
;
A
#
# COMPACT_ATOMS: atom_id res chain seq x y z
N MET A 1 49.36 -27.15 -26.26
CA MET A 1 49.00 -26.84 -24.85
C MET A 1 47.60 -26.24 -24.84
N SER A 2 46.61 -26.97 -24.32
CA SER A 2 45.21 -26.49 -24.31
C SER A 2 45.05 -25.44 -23.20
N LYS A 3 44.71 -24.20 -23.56
CA LYS A 3 44.39 -23.15 -22.57
C LYS A 3 43.10 -23.58 -21.86
N ARG A 4 43.18 -23.81 -20.56
CA ARG A 4 42.02 -24.16 -19.72
C ARG A 4 40.98 -23.05 -19.84
N LYS A 5 39.74 -23.39 -20.21
CA LYS A 5 38.63 -22.44 -20.26
C LYS A 5 38.32 -21.92 -18.85
N LYS A 6 38.06 -20.61 -18.74
CA LYS A 6 37.61 -19.97 -17.49
C LYS A 6 36.24 -20.52 -17.11
N ARG A 7 35.93 -20.61 -15.82
CA ARG A 7 34.57 -20.92 -15.34
C ARG A 7 33.79 -19.62 -15.15
N LEU A 8 32.47 -19.73 -15.08
CA LEU A 8 31.57 -18.59 -14.89
C LEU A 8 31.92 -17.73 -13.66
N VAL A 9 32.36 -18.36 -12.57
CA VAL A 9 32.76 -17.68 -11.32
C VAL A 9 34.07 -16.91 -11.42
N ASP A 10 34.86 -17.16 -12.47
CA ASP A 10 36.16 -16.54 -12.68
C ASP A 10 36.08 -15.29 -13.59
N LEU A 11 34.86 -14.86 -13.98
CA LEU A 11 34.61 -13.68 -14.83
C LEU A 11 34.39 -12.41 -14.00
N THR A 12 34.94 -11.29 -14.45
CA THR A 12 34.68 -9.98 -13.83
C THR A 12 33.31 -9.41 -14.23
N PRO A 13 32.72 -8.49 -13.44
CA PRO A 13 31.48 -7.80 -13.81
C PRO A 13 31.54 -7.11 -15.17
N GLU A 14 32.70 -6.57 -15.56
CA GLU A 14 32.92 -5.93 -16.86
C GLU A 14 32.90 -6.95 -18.01
N GLU A 15 33.57 -8.10 -17.83
CA GLU A 15 33.53 -9.20 -18.81
C GLU A 15 32.10 -9.71 -19.00
N ILE A 16 31.34 -9.84 -17.90
CA ILE A 16 29.93 -10.25 -17.92
C ILE A 16 29.08 -9.22 -18.70
N ASN A 17 29.26 -7.93 -18.45
CA ASN A 17 28.53 -6.87 -19.14
C ASN A 17 28.86 -6.82 -20.65
N GLU A 18 30.12 -7.04 -21.03
CA GLU A 18 30.53 -7.10 -22.44
C GLU A 18 29.93 -8.32 -23.16
N ILE A 19 29.89 -9.49 -22.49
CA ILE A 19 29.25 -10.71 -23.01
C ILE A 19 27.75 -10.48 -23.29
N VAL A 20 27.07 -9.72 -22.44
CA VAL A 20 25.66 -9.37 -22.64
C VAL A 20 25.47 -8.34 -23.74
N ALA A 21 26.34 -7.33 -23.85
CA ALA A 21 26.29 -6.31 -24.89
C ALA A 21 26.48 -6.87 -26.32
N LEU A 22 27.11 -8.04 -26.44
CA LEU A 22 27.34 -8.75 -27.72
C LEU A 22 26.17 -9.67 -28.12
N ARG A 23 25.11 -9.75 -27.32
CA ARG A 23 23.91 -10.54 -27.63
C ARG A 23 23.28 -10.08 -28.95
N GLY A 24 23.04 -11.02 -29.85
CA GLY A 24 22.49 -10.74 -31.19
C GLY A 24 23.47 -10.08 -32.17
N LYS A 25 24.62 -9.58 -31.70
CA LYS A 25 25.68 -9.00 -32.55
C LYS A 25 26.71 -10.04 -32.99
N LEU A 26 26.94 -11.07 -32.18
CA LEU A 26 27.86 -12.17 -32.49
C LEU A 26 27.27 -13.53 -32.09
N PRO A 27 27.61 -14.62 -32.81
CA PRO A 27 27.24 -15.98 -32.39
C PRO A 27 27.85 -16.32 -31.03
N GLN A 28 27.09 -17.01 -30.18
CA GLN A 28 27.51 -17.34 -28.81
C GLN A 28 28.81 -18.16 -28.76
N ALA A 29 29.07 -19.01 -29.76
CA ALA A 29 30.34 -19.74 -29.88
C ALA A 29 31.55 -18.82 -30.09
N VAL A 30 31.36 -17.70 -30.81
CA VAL A 30 32.41 -16.70 -31.06
C VAL A 30 32.67 -15.88 -29.79
N VAL A 31 31.60 -15.50 -29.09
CA VAL A 31 31.69 -14.83 -27.79
C VAL A 31 32.39 -15.73 -26.77
N GLY A 32 32.03 -17.01 -26.69
CA GLY A 32 32.66 -17.97 -25.76
C GLY A 32 34.17 -18.10 -26.01
N LYS A 33 34.59 -18.20 -27.28
CA LYS A 33 36.01 -18.19 -27.65
C LYS A 33 36.72 -16.89 -27.25
N ARG A 34 36.06 -15.74 -27.40
CA ARG A 34 36.63 -14.41 -27.08
C ARG A 34 36.89 -14.24 -25.57
N PHE A 35 35.98 -14.72 -24.73
CA PHE A 35 36.09 -14.60 -23.27
C PHE A 35 36.67 -15.86 -22.60
N GLY A 36 37.04 -16.88 -23.39
CA GLY A 36 37.64 -18.11 -22.90
C GLY A 36 36.69 -18.99 -22.08
N ILE A 37 35.38 -18.92 -22.34
CA ILE A 37 34.32 -19.66 -21.63
C ILE A 37 33.53 -20.56 -22.60
N GLU A 38 32.73 -21.49 -22.09
CA GLU A 38 31.89 -22.34 -22.94
C GLU A 38 30.72 -21.55 -23.55
N GLN A 39 30.24 -21.99 -24.72
CA GLN A 39 29.05 -21.42 -25.35
C GLN A 39 27.81 -21.52 -24.44
N THR A 40 27.72 -22.58 -23.65
CA THR A 40 26.67 -22.77 -22.65
C THR A 40 26.71 -21.70 -21.57
N ASP A 41 27.90 -21.26 -21.16
CA ASP A 41 28.08 -20.23 -20.14
C ASP A 41 27.69 -18.85 -20.69
N VAL A 42 28.02 -18.56 -21.96
CA VAL A 42 27.54 -17.36 -22.66
C VAL A 42 26.00 -17.33 -22.70
N SER A 43 25.39 -18.46 -23.02
CA SER A 43 23.92 -18.59 -23.05
C SER A 43 23.31 -18.40 -21.67
N GLN A 44 23.93 -18.95 -20.62
CA GLN A 44 23.53 -18.72 -19.22
C GLN A 44 23.66 -17.24 -18.82
N ILE A 45 24.77 -16.58 -19.10
CA ILE A 45 25.00 -15.15 -18.79
C ILE A 45 23.94 -14.28 -19.48
N GLN A 46 23.71 -14.51 -20.78
CA GLN A 46 22.74 -13.75 -21.57
C GLN A 46 21.28 -14.01 -21.13
N ARG A 47 20.98 -15.19 -20.58
CA ARG A 47 19.67 -15.51 -19.97
C ARG A 47 19.51 -14.91 -18.58
N LEU A 48 20.51 -15.00 -17.73
CA LEU A 48 20.47 -14.53 -16.34
C LEU A 48 20.36 -13.00 -16.24
N GLN A 49 20.92 -12.25 -17.20
CA GLN A 49 20.72 -10.80 -17.26
C GLN A 49 19.41 -10.35 -17.96
N LYS A 50 18.68 -11.23 -18.66
CA LYS A 50 17.36 -10.89 -19.24
C LYS A 50 16.38 -10.41 -18.17
N GLY A 51 16.44 -10.99 -16.96
CA GLY A 51 15.62 -10.57 -15.81
C GLY A 51 16.19 -9.39 -15.01
N LYS A 52 17.42 -8.93 -15.29
CA LYS A 52 18.12 -7.86 -14.55
C LYS A 52 18.37 -6.58 -15.35
N LEU A 53 18.16 -6.57 -16.68
CA LEU A 53 18.54 -5.45 -17.53
C LEU A 53 17.43 -4.42 -17.80
N MET A 54 16.17 -4.72 -17.52
CA MET A 54 15.13 -3.68 -17.55
C MET A 54 15.15 -2.96 -16.22
N ARG A 55 15.47 -1.67 -16.23
CA ARG A 55 15.16 -0.81 -15.08
C ARG A 55 13.64 -0.87 -14.85
N PRO A 56 13.16 -0.70 -13.62
CA PRO A 56 11.72 -0.62 -13.35
C PRO A 56 10.98 0.36 -14.29
N ASP A 57 11.68 1.41 -14.74
CA ASP A 57 11.22 2.42 -15.70
C ASP A 57 11.08 1.94 -17.15
N ASP A 58 11.72 0.83 -17.55
CA ASP A 58 11.68 0.35 -18.94
C ASP A 58 10.44 -0.52 -19.22
N LYS A 59 9.71 -0.96 -18.18
CA LYS A 59 8.50 -1.79 -18.33
C LYS A 59 7.29 -0.94 -18.72
N PRO A 60 6.34 -1.46 -19.53
CA PRO A 60 5.18 -0.69 -19.95
C PRO A 60 4.32 -0.29 -18.74
N ARG A 61 3.89 0.97 -18.75
CA ARG A 61 3.07 1.61 -17.71
C ARG A 61 1.74 2.08 -18.30
N ALA A 62 0.68 2.05 -17.49
CA ALA A 62 -0.64 2.55 -17.85
C ALA A 62 -0.64 4.08 -17.79
N ARG A 63 -0.30 4.74 -18.90
CA ARG A 63 -0.23 6.21 -18.97
C ARG A 63 -1.59 6.85 -18.68
N ASP A 64 -1.57 8.01 -18.03
CA ASP A 64 -2.76 8.78 -17.67
C ASP A 64 -3.81 7.97 -16.85
N VAL A 65 -3.35 6.91 -16.17
CA VAL A 65 -4.15 6.09 -15.26
C VAL A 65 -3.60 6.24 -13.85
N GLU A 66 -4.48 6.50 -12.90
CA GLU A 66 -4.19 6.52 -11.47
C GLU A 66 -5.02 5.44 -10.78
N VAL A 67 -4.39 4.73 -9.85
CA VAL A 67 -5.03 3.67 -9.07
C VAL A 67 -4.95 4.09 -7.61
N VAL A 68 -6.09 4.15 -6.94
CA VAL A 68 -6.21 4.57 -5.54
C VAL A 68 -6.75 3.39 -4.72
N LEU A 69 -6.05 3.04 -3.65
CA LEU A 69 -6.48 2.04 -2.68
C LEU A 69 -6.71 2.72 -1.30
N PRO A 70 -7.97 2.94 -0.91
CA PRO A 70 -8.34 3.38 0.42
C PRO A 70 -7.95 2.37 1.50
N ILE A 71 -7.21 2.82 2.50
CA ILE A 71 -6.80 2.02 3.65
C ILE A 71 -7.21 2.69 4.95
N VAL A 72 -7.36 1.86 5.98
CA VAL A 72 -7.42 2.29 7.36
C VAL A 72 -6.31 1.59 8.12
N PHE A 73 -5.57 2.34 8.90
CA PHE A 73 -4.56 1.80 9.80
C PHE A 73 -4.78 2.33 11.22
N GLY A 74 -4.42 1.54 12.21
CA GLY A 74 -4.66 1.93 13.58
C GLY A 74 -4.49 0.81 14.58
N SER A 75 -5.08 1.02 15.75
CA SER A 75 -5.05 0.06 16.84
C SER A 75 -6.36 0.00 17.60
N CYS A 76 -6.58 -1.15 18.23
CA CYS A 76 -7.65 -1.41 19.17
C CYS A 76 -7.04 -1.99 20.46
N ALA A 77 -7.37 -1.41 21.62
CA ALA A 77 -6.81 -1.79 22.90
C ALA A 77 -7.90 -2.10 23.95
N PHE A 78 -7.77 -3.24 24.62
CA PHE A 78 -8.63 -3.66 25.72
C PHE A 78 -7.87 -3.58 27.04
N TRP A 79 -8.50 -2.95 28.03
CA TRP A 79 -8.02 -3.02 29.39
C TRP A 79 -8.22 -4.43 29.98
N LEU A 80 -7.20 -4.98 30.62
CA LEU A 80 -7.21 -6.34 31.15
C LEU A 80 -7.96 -6.46 32.49
N GLY A 81 -8.29 -5.34 33.15
CA GLY A 81 -9.05 -5.35 34.39
C GLY A 81 -8.32 -6.12 35.49
N LYS A 82 -9.02 -7.07 36.13
CA LYS A 82 -8.44 -7.94 37.17
C LYS A 82 -7.32 -8.86 36.68
N LYS A 83 -7.15 -9.02 35.36
CA LYS A 83 -6.06 -9.81 34.76
C LYS A 83 -4.83 -8.97 34.46
N ALA A 84 -4.88 -7.66 34.69
CA ALA A 84 -3.72 -6.79 34.53
C ALA A 84 -2.66 -7.11 35.58
N ASP A 85 -1.41 -6.99 35.19
CA ASP A 85 -0.25 -7.07 36.08
C ASP A 85 0.73 -5.90 35.77
N GLU A 86 1.90 -5.93 36.42
CA GLU A 86 2.93 -4.89 36.25
C GLU A 86 3.51 -4.84 34.83
N ASN A 87 3.46 -5.94 34.08
CA ASN A 87 4.04 -6.07 32.75
C ASN A 87 3.02 -5.77 31.65
N ALA A 88 1.73 -5.98 31.91
CA ALA A 88 0.65 -5.81 30.95
C ALA A 88 -0.62 -5.29 31.62
N THR A 89 -1.00 -4.05 31.31
CA THR A 89 -2.29 -3.48 31.72
C THR A 89 -3.33 -3.58 30.60
N HIS A 90 -2.88 -3.66 29.35
CA HIS A 90 -3.72 -3.72 28.17
C HIS A 90 -3.27 -4.84 27.23
N LYS A 91 -4.23 -5.41 26.52
CA LYS A 91 -3.99 -6.17 25.29
C LYS A 91 -4.40 -5.29 24.12
N TRP A 92 -3.51 -5.12 23.16
CA TRP A 92 -3.75 -4.27 22.00
C TRP A 92 -3.45 -5.00 20.70
N THR A 93 -4.10 -4.54 19.64
CA THR A 93 -3.99 -5.07 18.30
C THR A 93 -3.80 -3.91 17.34
N VAL A 94 -2.69 -3.88 16.61
CA VAL A 94 -2.39 -2.91 15.54
C VAL A 94 -2.63 -3.57 14.18
N TYR A 95 -3.10 -2.82 13.19
CA TYR A 95 -3.49 -3.37 11.90
C TYR A 95 -3.45 -2.36 10.76
N VAL A 96 -3.40 -2.89 9.54
CA VAL A 96 -3.65 -2.19 8.27
C VAL A 96 -4.72 -2.99 7.52
N ARG A 97 -5.80 -2.32 7.10
CA ARG A 97 -6.96 -2.92 6.42
C ARG A 97 -7.41 -2.05 5.25
N ALA A 98 -8.14 -2.63 4.30
CA ALA A 98 -8.90 -1.84 3.33
C ALA A 98 -10.00 -1.06 4.07
N ALA A 99 -10.35 0.13 3.59
CA ALA A 99 -11.36 0.96 4.25
C ALA A 99 -12.73 0.25 4.38
N ASP A 100 -13.06 -0.57 3.40
CA ASP A 100 -14.25 -1.42 3.29
C ASP A 100 -14.02 -2.88 3.74
N ASN A 101 -12.89 -3.17 4.38
CA ASN A 101 -12.52 -4.48 4.94
C ASN A 101 -12.34 -5.62 3.93
N GLY A 102 -12.20 -5.35 2.63
CA GLY A 102 -11.83 -6.42 1.69
C GLY A 102 -10.33 -6.73 1.65
N ASP A 103 -9.95 -7.59 0.70
CA ASP A 103 -8.62 -8.16 0.62
C ASP A 103 -7.58 -7.18 0.02
N LEU A 104 -6.54 -6.91 0.81
CA LEU A 104 -5.37 -6.12 0.40
C LEU A 104 -4.28 -6.97 -0.30
N GLY A 105 -4.36 -8.31 -0.24
CA GLY A 105 -3.30 -9.22 -0.68
C GLY A 105 -2.92 -9.13 -2.15
N SER A 106 -3.82 -8.65 -3.01
CA SER A 106 -3.52 -8.42 -4.44
C SER A 106 -2.62 -7.21 -4.70
N VAL A 107 -2.55 -6.27 -3.76
CA VAL A 107 -1.74 -5.03 -3.83
C VAL A 107 -0.54 -5.10 -2.88
N VAL A 108 -0.80 -5.45 -1.62
CA VAL A 108 0.17 -5.48 -0.53
C VAL A 108 0.79 -6.86 -0.44
N LYS A 109 2.12 -6.91 -0.45
CA LYS A 109 2.89 -8.14 -0.29
C LYS A 109 3.14 -8.48 1.17
N LYS A 110 3.48 -7.50 2.00
CA LYS A 110 3.69 -7.66 3.43
C LYS A 110 3.63 -6.33 4.16
N VAL A 111 3.36 -6.37 5.46
CA VAL A 111 3.47 -5.22 6.36
C VAL A 111 4.52 -5.52 7.42
N VAL A 112 5.40 -4.56 7.66
CA VAL A 112 6.40 -4.62 8.73
C VAL A 112 5.97 -3.66 9.84
N PHE A 113 5.77 -4.18 11.05
CA PHE A 113 5.47 -3.40 12.24
C PHE A 113 6.75 -3.23 13.06
N GLN A 114 7.13 -2.00 13.34
CA GLN A 114 8.26 -1.65 14.19
C GLN A 114 7.72 -1.17 15.55
N LEU A 115 7.87 -2.04 16.55
CA LEU A 115 7.49 -1.77 17.93
C LEU A 115 8.59 -1.04 18.71
N HIS A 116 8.27 -0.59 19.91
CA HIS A 116 9.23 -0.03 20.85
C HIS A 116 10.35 -1.06 21.18
N PRO A 117 11.63 -0.63 21.35
CA PRO A 117 12.75 -1.55 21.60
C PRO A 117 12.64 -2.43 22.85
N SER A 118 11.73 -2.12 23.78
CA SER A 118 11.48 -2.94 24.97
C SER A 118 10.81 -4.28 24.65
N PHE A 119 10.18 -4.43 23.48
CA PHE A 119 9.58 -5.68 23.06
C PHE A 119 10.64 -6.65 22.53
N SER A 120 10.50 -7.95 22.83
CA SER A 120 11.31 -8.97 22.17
C SER A 120 10.98 -9.01 20.67
N ASN A 121 12.01 -9.01 19.82
CA ASN A 121 11.86 -8.93 18.36
C ASN A 121 10.97 -7.74 17.95
N PRO A 122 11.39 -6.48 18.17
CA PRO A 122 10.52 -5.32 17.97
C PRO A 122 10.10 -5.13 16.52
N THR A 123 10.84 -5.68 15.55
CA THR A 123 10.42 -5.74 14.14
C THR A 123 9.62 -7.01 13.88
N ARG A 124 8.35 -6.87 13.51
CA ARG A 124 7.43 -7.98 13.18
C ARG A 124 7.00 -7.88 11.73
N ILE A 125 6.97 -9.00 11.02
CA ILE A 125 6.61 -9.04 9.61
C ILE A 125 5.37 -9.91 9.43
N VAL A 126 4.34 -9.35 8.80
CA VAL A 126 3.12 -10.07 8.43
C VAL A 126 3.06 -10.14 6.91
N GLU A 127 3.24 -11.35 6.37
CA GLU A 127 3.39 -11.59 4.93
C GLU A 127 2.09 -11.88 4.19
N ARG A 128 0.98 -12.05 4.92
CA ARG A 128 -0.33 -12.32 4.33
C ARG A 128 -1.43 -11.60 5.12
N PRO A 129 -2.52 -11.18 4.46
CA PRO A 129 -3.69 -10.66 5.15
C PRO A 129 -4.30 -11.74 6.08
N PRO A 130 -4.93 -11.35 7.20
CA PRO A 130 -5.06 -9.98 7.69
C PRO A 130 -3.73 -9.42 8.23
N PHE A 131 -3.39 -8.18 7.85
CA PHE A 131 -2.15 -7.53 8.27
C PHE A 131 -2.29 -6.96 9.69
N VAL A 132 -2.21 -7.86 10.67
CA VAL A 132 -2.56 -7.60 12.06
C VAL A 132 -1.45 -8.13 12.98
N LEU A 133 -1.21 -7.41 14.08
CA LEU A 133 -0.31 -7.83 15.14
C LEU A 133 -0.97 -7.54 16.50
N SER A 134 -1.00 -8.55 17.38
CA SER A 134 -1.51 -8.40 18.75
C SER A 134 -0.42 -8.61 19.78
N GLU A 135 -0.41 -7.76 20.80
CA GLU A 135 0.57 -7.77 21.89
C GLU A 135 -0.08 -7.31 23.20
N SER A 136 0.66 -7.37 24.30
CA SER A 136 0.24 -6.82 25.59
C SER A 136 1.29 -5.86 26.13
N GLY A 137 0.86 -4.85 26.86
CA GLY A 137 1.75 -3.85 27.42
C GLY A 137 1.01 -2.81 28.25
N TRP A 138 1.76 -1.85 28.77
CA TRP A 138 1.24 -0.84 29.68
C TRP A 138 1.38 0.60 29.19
N GLY A 139 2.24 0.83 28.20
CA GLY A 139 2.57 2.16 27.69
C GLY A 139 2.06 2.44 26.28
N GLU A 140 1.78 3.70 26.01
CA GLU A 140 1.53 4.25 24.68
C GLU A 140 2.86 4.59 24.00
N PHE A 141 2.98 4.31 22.70
CA PHE A 141 4.20 4.59 21.93
C PHE A 141 3.87 4.66 20.43
N GLU A 142 4.80 5.19 19.63
CA GLU A 142 4.66 5.21 18.17
C GLU A 142 5.06 3.86 17.56
N ILE A 143 4.18 3.32 16.73
CA ILE A 143 4.40 2.13 15.92
C ILE A 143 4.63 2.59 14.48
N ALA A 144 5.82 2.31 13.95
CA ALA A 144 6.09 2.50 12.53
C ALA A 144 5.58 1.28 11.75
N MET A 145 4.92 1.51 10.63
CA MET A 145 4.37 0.49 9.75
C MET A 145 4.88 0.71 8.33
N THR A 146 5.58 -0.28 7.79
CA THR A 146 6.07 -0.24 6.40
C THR A 146 5.26 -1.21 5.55
N ILE A 147 4.44 -0.68 4.64
CA ILE A 147 3.66 -1.45 3.68
C ILE A 147 4.54 -1.71 2.45
N VAL A 148 4.85 -2.98 2.19
CA VAL A 148 5.64 -3.39 1.03
C VAL A 148 4.71 -3.95 -0.04
N PHE A 149 4.81 -3.41 -1.25
CA PHE A 149 4.02 -3.83 -2.40
C PHE A 149 4.62 -5.03 -3.12
N HIS A 150 3.81 -5.65 -3.99
CA HIS A 150 4.32 -6.63 -4.95
C HIS A 150 5.31 -5.97 -5.91
N ALA A 151 6.29 -6.74 -6.38
CA ALA A 151 7.43 -6.20 -7.14
C ALA A 151 7.05 -5.51 -8.45
N ASP A 152 5.92 -5.88 -9.02
CA ASP A 152 5.37 -5.28 -10.23
C ASP A 152 4.50 -4.05 -9.98
N ALA A 153 4.16 -3.72 -8.73
CA ALA A 153 3.66 -2.38 -8.40
C ALA A 153 4.73 -1.32 -8.74
N SER A 154 6.00 -1.69 -8.61
CA SER A 154 7.15 -0.82 -8.88
C SER A 154 7.14 0.48 -8.07
N GLU A 155 6.52 0.45 -6.89
CA GLU A 155 6.49 1.54 -5.95
C GLU A 155 7.41 1.28 -4.75
N MET A 156 7.89 2.37 -4.16
CA MET A 156 8.59 2.30 -2.89
C MET A 156 7.63 1.88 -1.77
N PRO A 157 8.11 1.20 -0.71
CA PRO A 157 7.27 0.90 0.44
C PRO A 157 6.66 2.16 1.03
N ALA A 158 5.38 2.11 1.42
CA ALA A 158 4.72 3.20 2.12
C ALA A 158 5.05 3.13 3.62
N GLU A 159 5.36 4.27 4.23
CA GLU A 159 5.67 4.39 5.66
C GLU A 159 4.54 5.13 6.38
N LEU A 160 3.98 4.49 7.40
CA LEU A 160 2.92 5.03 8.23
C LEU A 160 3.37 5.04 9.69
N THR A 161 2.99 6.06 10.44
CA THR A 161 3.26 6.14 11.88
C THR A 161 1.95 6.23 12.64
N HIS A 162 1.74 5.27 13.54
CA HIS A 162 0.55 5.21 14.37
C HIS A 162 0.92 5.33 15.85
N HIS A 163 0.24 6.22 16.57
CA HIS A 163 0.43 6.34 18.02
C HIS A 163 -0.54 5.37 18.72
N LEU A 164 0.00 4.34 19.36
CA LEU A 164 -0.80 3.36 20.11
C LEU A 164 -1.49 4.05 21.28
N ARG A 165 -2.82 4.08 21.25
CA ARG A 165 -3.66 4.59 22.34
C ARG A 165 -4.20 3.46 23.19
N LEU A 166 -4.00 3.56 24.50
CA LEU A 166 -4.52 2.65 25.51
C LEU A 166 -5.63 3.31 26.35
N TYR A 167 -5.62 4.64 26.45
CA TYR A 167 -6.58 5.41 27.23
C TYR A 167 -7.46 6.29 26.32
N PRO A 168 -8.75 6.48 26.63
CA PRO A 168 -9.62 7.35 25.84
C PRO A 168 -9.13 8.81 25.82
N GLU A 169 -9.12 9.44 24.64
CA GLU A 169 -8.84 10.88 24.50
C GLU A 169 -10.07 11.74 24.83
N GLY A 170 -9.86 12.91 25.45
CA GLY A 170 -10.90 13.92 25.65
C GLY A 170 -11.99 13.58 26.67
N GLY A 171 -11.87 12.43 27.35
CA GLY A 171 -12.76 12.05 28.46
C GLY A 171 -12.48 12.83 29.74
N PRO A 172 -13.43 12.88 30.69
CA PRO A 172 -13.17 13.42 32.01
C PRO A 172 -11.99 12.68 32.66
N PRO A 173 -11.20 13.33 33.55
CA PRO A 173 -9.94 12.79 34.11
C PRO A 173 -10.07 11.48 34.91
N ASN A 174 -11.24 10.88 34.99
CA ASN A 174 -11.54 9.60 35.64
C ASN A 174 -12.48 8.72 34.81
N GLN A 175 -12.45 8.80 33.48
CA GLN A 175 -13.24 7.89 32.65
C GLN A 175 -12.82 6.44 32.95
N PRO A 176 -13.73 5.58 33.44
CA PRO A 176 -13.37 4.23 33.82
C PRO A 176 -13.01 3.41 32.59
N LEU A 177 -11.84 2.77 32.64
CA LEU A 177 -11.43 1.79 31.64
C LEU A 177 -12.41 0.62 31.63
N SER A 178 -12.68 0.10 30.44
CA SER A 178 -13.64 -0.97 30.24
C SER A 178 -12.93 -2.22 29.74
N THR A 179 -13.24 -3.36 30.35
CA THR A 179 -12.82 -4.67 29.82
C THR A 179 -13.71 -5.13 28.66
N LYS A 180 -14.80 -4.40 28.39
CA LYS A 180 -15.79 -4.76 27.35
C LYS A 180 -15.75 -3.84 26.16
N ARG A 181 -15.32 -2.58 26.34
CA ARG A 181 -15.23 -1.57 25.29
C ARG A 181 -13.76 -1.24 25.06
N PRO A 182 -13.23 -1.43 23.85
CA PRO A 182 -11.86 -1.07 23.56
C PRO A 182 -11.69 0.44 23.36
N VAL A 183 -10.45 0.90 23.46
CA VAL A 183 -10.00 2.15 22.87
C VAL A 183 -9.60 1.86 21.43
N VAL A 184 -10.28 2.50 20.48
CA VAL A 184 -9.98 2.41 19.05
C VAL A 184 -9.39 3.74 18.60
N ALA A 185 -8.24 3.67 17.93
CA ALA A 185 -7.59 4.82 17.31
C ALA A 185 -7.19 4.43 15.90
N GLU A 186 -7.90 4.96 14.91
CA GLU A 186 -7.73 4.66 13.49
C GLU A 186 -7.50 5.95 12.70
N ARG A 187 -6.83 5.81 11.56
CA ARG A 187 -6.66 6.86 10.56
C ARG A 187 -6.94 6.30 9.17
N TYR A 188 -7.62 7.10 8.37
CA TYR A 188 -7.82 6.85 6.95
C TYR A 188 -6.61 7.37 6.16
N ASP A 189 -6.22 6.63 5.13
CA ASP A 189 -5.21 7.05 4.16
C ASP A 189 -5.49 6.42 2.78
N GLU A 190 -4.83 6.91 1.75
CA GLU A 190 -4.99 6.42 0.38
C GLU A 190 -3.64 6.09 -0.24
N LEU A 191 -3.47 4.84 -0.68
CA LEU A 191 -2.29 4.44 -1.43
C LEU A 191 -2.53 4.73 -2.92
N VAL A 192 -1.77 5.68 -3.45
CA VAL A 192 -1.91 6.15 -4.84
C VAL A 192 -0.78 5.61 -5.70
N PHE A 193 -1.14 4.92 -6.77
CA PHE A 193 -0.21 4.37 -7.76
C PHE A 193 -0.39 5.14 -9.08
N CYS A 194 0.55 6.04 -9.37
CA CYS A 194 0.52 6.85 -10.57
C CYS A 194 1.11 6.10 -11.76
N GLU A 195 0.36 6.05 -12.86
CA GLU A 195 0.71 5.34 -14.08
C GLU A 195 1.27 3.93 -13.82
N PRO A 196 0.54 3.03 -13.15
CA PRO A 196 1.11 1.77 -12.67
C PRO A 196 1.68 0.91 -13.80
N GLN A 197 2.62 0.00 -13.48
CA GLN A 197 3.03 -1.00 -14.47
C GLN A 197 1.83 -1.80 -14.96
N ILE A 198 1.80 -2.12 -16.25
CA ILE A 198 0.68 -2.83 -16.89
C ILE A 198 0.39 -4.17 -16.20
N SER A 199 1.42 -4.89 -15.76
CA SER A 199 1.24 -6.15 -15.02
C SER A 199 0.52 -5.98 -13.68
N PHE A 200 0.84 -4.90 -12.94
CA PHE A 200 0.16 -4.57 -11.69
C PHE A 200 -1.28 -4.15 -11.96
N PHE A 201 -1.50 -3.26 -12.94
CA PHE A 201 -2.83 -2.83 -13.38
C PHE A 201 -3.73 -4.02 -13.72
N HIS A 202 -3.25 -4.96 -14.54
CA HIS A 202 -4.00 -6.17 -14.90
C HIS A 202 -4.36 -7.04 -13.71
N ARG A 203 -3.50 -7.14 -12.70
CA ARG A 203 -3.78 -7.94 -11.50
C ARG A 203 -4.88 -7.31 -10.64
N ILE A 204 -4.87 -5.99 -10.51
CA ILE A 204 -5.72 -5.29 -9.53
C ILE A 204 -7.00 -4.70 -10.13
N ARG A 205 -7.12 -4.64 -11.46
CA ARG A 205 -8.29 -4.01 -12.12
C ARG A 205 -9.64 -4.67 -11.82
N SER A 206 -9.64 -5.93 -11.38
CA SER A 206 -10.84 -6.64 -10.92
C SER A 206 -10.99 -6.62 -9.40
N ASN A 207 -10.07 -5.97 -8.66
CA ASN A 207 -10.17 -5.82 -7.22
C ASN A 207 -11.22 -4.74 -6.91
N PRO A 208 -12.34 -5.08 -6.24
CA PRO A 208 -13.40 -4.11 -5.92
C PRO A 208 -12.97 -3.00 -4.94
N MET A 209 -11.85 -3.18 -4.22
CA MET A 209 -11.36 -2.22 -3.22
C MET A 209 -10.52 -1.11 -3.85
N VAL A 210 -10.19 -1.26 -5.13
CA VAL A 210 -9.33 -0.33 -5.87
C VAL A 210 -10.21 0.60 -6.71
N ARG A 211 -9.94 1.90 -6.64
CA ARG A 211 -10.56 2.93 -7.50
C ARG A 211 -9.59 3.25 -8.63
N ILE A 212 -10.09 3.21 -9.87
CA ILE A 212 -9.29 3.50 -11.07
C ILE A 212 -9.78 4.83 -11.64
N HIS A 213 -8.86 5.77 -11.79
CA HIS A 213 -9.07 7.08 -12.38
C HIS A 213 -8.27 7.20 -13.68
N GLY A 214 -8.82 7.89 -14.67
CA GLY A 214 -8.23 8.05 -16.00
C GLY A 214 -9.31 8.24 -17.06
N SER A 215 -8.92 8.58 -18.30
CA SER A 215 -9.88 8.59 -19.40
C SER A 215 -10.27 7.15 -19.79
N GLU A 216 -11.48 6.98 -20.35
CA GLU A 216 -11.94 5.66 -20.81
C GLU A 216 -10.97 5.08 -21.86
N GLU A 217 -10.41 5.95 -22.72
CA GLU A 217 -9.40 5.56 -23.71
C GLU A 217 -8.10 5.06 -23.04
N ALA A 218 -7.63 5.74 -21.99
CA ALA A 218 -6.40 5.38 -21.28
C ALA A 218 -6.55 4.04 -20.54
N ILE A 219 -7.66 3.87 -19.82
CA ILE A 219 -7.99 2.64 -19.08
C ILE A 219 -8.15 1.47 -20.07
N THR A 220 -8.85 1.67 -21.19
CA THR A 220 -9.03 0.66 -22.23
C THR A 220 -7.70 0.30 -22.89
N ALA A 221 -6.85 1.29 -23.19
CA ALA A 221 -5.53 1.06 -23.77
C ALA A 221 -4.63 0.24 -22.82
N ALA A 222 -4.63 0.56 -21.52
CA ALA A 222 -3.92 -0.22 -20.51
C ALA A 222 -4.45 -1.66 -20.42
N GLY A 223 -5.77 -1.83 -20.45
CA GLY A 223 -6.45 -3.13 -20.41
C GLY A 223 -6.25 -3.99 -21.66
N ASN A 224 -5.94 -3.40 -22.81
CA ASN A 224 -5.65 -4.10 -24.06
C ASN A 224 -4.15 -4.38 -24.27
N HIS A 225 -3.28 -3.76 -23.46
CA HIS A 225 -1.85 -3.99 -23.56
C HIS A 225 -1.52 -5.44 -23.19
N ALA A 226 -0.79 -6.14 -24.08
CA ALA A 226 -0.43 -7.53 -23.86
C ALA A 226 0.39 -7.65 -22.56
N ALA A 227 -0.11 -8.45 -21.61
CA ALA A 227 0.66 -8.79 -20.43
C ALA A 227 1.97 -9.48 -20.89
N ALA A 228 3.12 -8.94 -20.46
CA ALA A 228 4.39 -9.57 -20.79
C ALA A 228 4.39 -11.03 -20.30
N PRO A 229 4.95 -11.99 -21.07
CA PRO A 229 5.01 -13.37 -20.64
C PRO A 229 5.82 -13.47 -19.36
N GLN A 230 5.23 -14.04 -18.30
CA GLN A 230 5.98 -14.43 -17.11
C GLN A 230 6.94 -15.56 -17.51
N ASP A 231 8.25 -15.33 -17.39
CA ASP A 231 9.29 -16.31 -17.74
C ASP A 231 9.17 -17.53 -16.79
N GLY A 232 8.90 -18.70 -17.36
CA GLY A 232 8.81 -19.96 -16.62
C GLY A 232 10.18 -20.49 -16.17
N SER A 233 10.30 -20.79 -14.88
CA SER A 233 11.06 -21.95 -14.42
C SER A 233 10.07 -23.12 -14.25
N SER A 234 10.45 -24.28 -14.77
CA SER A 234 9.60 -25.47 -14.83
C SER A 234 9.32 -26.03 -13.44
N SER A 235 8.06 -26.02 -13.01
CA SER A 235 7.46 -27.08 -12.19
C SER A 235 5.95 -27.03 -12.33
N THR A 236 5.40 -28.08 -12.97
CA THR A 236 3.99 -28.46 -13.08
C THR A 236 3.04 -27.40 -13.66
N LEU A 237 2.38 -27.77 -14.76
CA LEU A 237 1.21 -27.06 -15.30
C LEU A 237 0.13 -26.98 -14.21
N VAL A 238 0.17 -25.94 -13.40
CA VAL A 238 -0.98 -25.50 -12.61
C VAL A 238 -1.78 -24.60 -13.53
N ASP A 239 -2.83 -25.20 -14.06
CA ASP A 239 -3.92 -24.55 -14.79
C ASP A 239 -4.29 -23.22 -14.09
N ALA A 240 -4.64 -22.16 -14.82
CA ALA A 240 -5.01 -20.88 -14.19
C ALA A 240 -6.26 -21.03 -13.28
N ARG A 241 -7.02 -22.11 -13.50
CA ARG A 241 -8.10 -22.58 -12.62
C ARG A 241 -7.61 -23.18 -11.30
N SER A 242 -6.37 -23.64 -11.23
CA SER A 242 -5.73 -24.23 -10.04
C SER A 242 -5.20 -23.16 -9.09
N LEU A 243 -4.71 -22.01 -9.59
CA LEU A 243 -4.38 -20.87 -8.72
C LEU A 243 -5.67 -20.23 -8.15
N GLU A 244 -6.73 -20.16 -8.96
CA GLU A 244 -8.08 -19.85 -8.46
C GLU A 244 -8.61 -20.94 -7.50
N SER A 245 -8.21 -22.20 -7.66
CA SER A 245 -8.61 -23.32 -6.78
C SER A 245 -7.85 -23.34 -5.45
N GLU A 246 -6.58 -22.93 -5.41
CA GLU A 246 -5.81 -22.71 -4.18
C GLU A 246 -6.26 -21.43 -3.45
N LEU A 247 -6.70 -20.40 -4.19
CA LEU A 247 -7.38 -19.21 -3.65
C LEU A 247 -8.85 -19.46 -3.25
N ARG A 248 -9.43 -20.60 -3.67
CA ARG A 248 -10.76 -21.09 -3.26
C ARG A 248 -10.70 -22.09 -2.10
N GLY A 249 -9.50 -22.48 -1.66
CA GLY A 249 -9.30 -23.36 -0.52
C GLY A 249 -9.68 -22.66 0.78
N GLU A 250 -10.88 -22.94 1.27
CA GLU A 250 -11.35 -22.93 2.67
C GLU A 250 -10.54 -22.10 3.70
N ASN A 251 -10.46 -20.80 3.46
CA ASN A 251 -10.47 -19.68 4.44
C ASN A 251 -10.02 -18.45 3.64
N ARG A 252 -10.97 -17.75 3.02
CA ARG A 252 -10.66 -16.39 2.60
C ARG A 252 -10.33 -15.64 3.87
N GLY A 253 -9.08 -15.20 4.02
CA GLY A 253 -8.69 -14.22 5.01
C GLY A 253 -9.29 -12.86 4.66
N ASP A 254 -10.60 -12.83 4.44
CA ASP A 254 -11.38 -11.62 4.32
C ASP A 254 -11.28 -10.93 5.68
N THR A 255 -10.96 -9.64 5.70
CA THR A 255 -11.01 -8.83 6.93
C THR A 255 -12.42 -8.72 7.50
N LEU A 256 -13.43 -9.27 6.81
CA LEU A 256 -14.78 -9.51 7.33
C LEU A 256 -14.78 -10.52 8.49
N ASP A 257 -13.93 -11.56 8.42
CA ASP A 257 -13.74 -12.56 9.49
C ASP A 257 -12.68 -12.12 10.51
N HIS A 258 -12.55 -10.82 10.73
CA HIS A 258 -11.63 -10.29 11.73
C HIS A 258 -12.24 -10.42 13.14
N PRO A 259 -11.50 -10.91 14.16
CA PRO A 259 -12.00 -11.01 15.54
C PRO A 259 -12.47 -9.67 16.15
N LEU A 260 -12.01 -8.57 15.57
CA LEU A 260 -12.39 -7.20 15.96
C LEU A 260 -13.37 -6.53 14.98
N SER A 261 -13.90 -7.22 13.96
CA SER A 261 -14.83 -6.64 12.97
C SER A 261 -15.98 -5.85 13.62
N GLN A 262 -16.53 -6.37 14.72
CA GLN A 262 -17.61 -5.71 15.48
C GLN A 262 -17.23 -4.32 16.02
N TRP A 263 -15.93 -4.06 16.26
CA TRP A 263 -15.45 -2.80 16.82
C TRP A 263 -15.08 -1.78 15.74
N PHE A 264 -14.83 -2.23 14.50
CA PHE A 264 -14.49 -1.36 13.37
C PHE A 264 -15.68 -0.53 12.88
N LEU A 265 -16.89 -1.11 12.88
CA LEU A 265 -18.09 -0.46 12.31
C LEU A 265 -18.92 0.30 13.35
N GLN A 266 -18.82 -0.05 14.63
CA GLN A 266 -19.80 0.42 15.61
C GLN A 266 -19.40 1.73 16.31
N PHE A 267 -18.10 2.05 16.37
CA PHE A 267 -17.60 3.23 17.09
C PHE A 267 -17.03 4.30 16.17
N SER A 268 -16.43 3.91 15.03
CA SER A 268 -16.01 4.87 13.99
C SER A 268 -17.21 5.64 13.46
N ASP A 269 -18.28 4.93 13.07
CA ASP A 269 -19.46 5.57 12.46
C ASP A 269 -20.11 6.64 13.35
N GLU A 270 -20.32 6.41 14.64
CA GLU A 270 -21.00 7.40 15.51
C GLU A 270 -20.12 8.64 15.76
N GLN A 271 -18.82 8.43 15.98
CA GLN A 271 -17.87 9.52 16.20
C GLN A 271 -17.59 10.30 14.91
N GLU A 272 -17.43 9.61 13.78
CA GLU A 272 -17.28 10.20 12.45
C GLU A 272 -18.55 10.95 12.04
N LEU A 273 -19.74 10.39 12.27
CA LEU A 273 -20.99 11.06 11.97
C LEU A 273 -21.15 12.33 12.81
N THR A 274 -20.72 12.30 14.08
CA THR A 274 -20.69 13.47 14.96
C THR A 274 -19.68 14.51 14.46
N ALA A 275 -18.47 14.09 14.07
CA ALA A 275 -17.44 14.97 13.54
C ALA A 275 -17.86 15.60 12.19
N ILE A 276 -18.46 14.81 11.29
CA ILE A 276 -19.02 15.27 10.01
C ILE A 276 -20.17 16.25 10.26
N ALA A 277 -21.06 15.98 11.21
CA ALA A 277 -22.14 16.91 11.57
C ALA A 277 -21.59 18.24 12.12
N ALA A 278 -20.55 18.19 12.95
CA ALA A 278 -19.88 19.38 13.46
C ALA A 278 -19.19 20.18 12.35
N ALA A 279 -18.46 19.50 11.46
CA ALA A 279 -17.81 20.12 10.31
C ALA A 279 -18.83 20.75 9.35
N ARG A 280 -19.93 20.05 9.04
CA ARG A 280 -21.04 20.57 8.24
C ARG A 280 -21.66 21.83 8.86
N LYS A 281 -21.86 21.84 10.17
CA LYS A 281 -22.36 23.01 10.89
C LYS A 281 -21.39 24.18 10.79
N GLN A 282 -20.08 23.92 10.88
CA GLN A 282 -19.05 24.96 10.75
C GLN A 282 -19.01 25.54 9.33
N VAL A 283 -19.07 24.69 8.29
CA VAL A 283 -19.16 25.12 6.90
C VAL A 283 -20.41 25.97 6.67
N ALA A 284 -21.58 25.52 7.12
CA ALA A 284 -22.83 26.28 6.97
C ALA A 284 -22.75 27.66 7.65
N THR A 285 -22.12 27.73 8.83
CA THR A 285 -21.91 29.00 9.54
C THR A 285 -21.00 29.95 8.76
N LEU A 286 -19.92 29.44 8.19
CA LEU A 286 -19.00 30.22 7.37
C LEU A 286 -19.63 30.68 6.06
N THR A 287 -20.40 29.80 5.39
CA THR A 287 -21.16 30.14 4.18
C THR A 287 -22.15 31.28 4.45
N ALA A 288 -22.96 31.18 5.51
CA ALA A 288 -23.91 32.24 5.87
C ALA A 288 -23.21 33.57 6.18
N LYS A 289 -22.03 33.53 6.81
CA LYS A 289 -21.22 34.72 7.08
C LYS A 289 -20.72 35.36 5.79
N LEU A 290 -20.18 34.56 4.86
CA LEU A 290 -19.70 35.04 3.56
C LEU A 290 -20.84 35.61 2.70
N GLU A 291 -22.02 34.98 2.71
CA GLU A 291 -23.20 35.49 2.02
C GLU A 291 -23.66 36.85 2.56
N ALA A 292 -23.63 37.03 3.89
CA ALA A 292 -23.95 38.32 4.51
C ALA A 292 -22.92 39.40 4.17
N GLU A 293 -21.63 39.08 4.19
CA GLU A 293 -20.56 40.00 3.79
C GLU A 293 -20.67 40.38 2.30
N TYR A 294 -20.96 39.40 1.43
CA TYR A 294 -21.16 39.63 -0.01
C TYR A 294 -22.35 40.56 -0.27
N ALA A 295 -23.48 40.32 0.39
CA ALA A 295 -24.67 41.17 0.26
C ALA A 295 -24.41 42.61 0.74
N ALA A 296 -23.63 42.79 1.81
CA ALA A 296 -23.24 44.12 2.30
C ALA A 296 -22.35 44.86 1.28
N LEU A 297 -21.35 44.18 0.74
CA LEU A 297 -20.47 44.70 -0.32
C LEU A 297 -21.25 45.04 -1.60
N GLU A 298 -22.23 44.22 -1.98
CA GLU A 298 -23.08 44.48 -3.13
C GLU A 298 -23.93 45.75 -2.92
N SER A 299 -24.49 45.94 -1.73
CA SER A 299 -25.23 47.15 -1.35
C SER A 299 -24.33 48.39 -1.40
N GLU A 300 -23.13 48.32 -0.83
CA GLU A 300 -22.16 49.43 -0.85
C GLU A 300 -21.74 49.79 -2.28
N CYS A 301 -21.52 48.79 -3.14
CA CYS A 301 -21.23 48.99 -4.56
C CYS A 301 -22.39 49.63 -5.32
N GLN A 302 -23.64 49.31 -4.98
CA GLN A 302 -24.81 49.92 -5.58
C GLN A 302 -24.96 51.39 -5.18
N GLU A 303 -24.72 51.71 -3.91
CA GLU A 303 -24.74 53.10 -3.41
C GLU A 303 -23.67 53.97 -4.08
N LEU A 304 -22.43 53.47 -4.20
CA LEU A 304 -21.34 54.18 -4.89
C LEU A 304 -21.63 54.45 -6.38
N LYS A 305 -22.31 53.51 -7.06
CA LYS A 305 -22.75 53.69 -8.46
C LYS A 305 -23.84 54.75 -8.58
N GLN A 306 -24.76 54.84 -7.63
CA GLN A 306 -25.81 55.86 -7.63
C GLN A 306 -25.26 57.26 -7.30
N GLY A 307 -24.28 57.36 -6.39
CA GLY A 307 -23.65 58.63 -6.01
C GLY A 307 -22.75 59.26 -7.10
N SER A 308 -22.26 58.49 -8.07
CA SER A 308 -21.40 58.98 -9.16
C SER A 308 -22.18 59.49 -10.39
N THR A 309 -23.51 59.43 -10.39
CA THR A 309 -24.38 59.84 -11.51
C THR A 309 -25.06 61.21 -11.28
N GLN A 310 -24.41 62.15 -10.58
CA GLN A 310 -24.83 63.56 -10.60
C GLN A 310 -23.95 64.36 -11.57
N PRO A 311 -24.50 64.89 -12.68
CA PRO A 311 -23.76 65.79 -13.57
C PRO A 311 -23.67 67.18 -12.93
N GLY A 312 -22.45 67.72 -12.85
CA GLY A 312 -22.19 69.15 -12.64
C GLY A 312 -22.36 69.96 -13.92
#